data_AF-A0A924EXP2-F1
#
_entry.id   AF-A0A924EXP2-F1
#
_cell.length_a   1.000
_cell.length_b   1.000
_cell.length_c   1.000
_cell.angle_alpha   90.00
_cell.angle_beta   90.00
_cell.angle_gamma   90.00
#
_symmetry.space_group_name_H-M   'P 1'
#
loop_
_entity.id
_entity.type
_entity.pdbx_description
1 polymer ?
#
loop_
_entity_poly.entity_id
_entity_poly.type
_entity_poly.pdbx_seq_one_letter_code
_entity_poly.pdbx_strand_id
1 'polypeptide(L)'
;MTIDVFLLLVAVLGGLVMIPLGLPGLWVMLLAGVLHTSFVTPPTISWGTLAFLAAISLVAEWLEFGISNRYTQKYGGSRRAAWGAILGGLAGAMVGIPIPVIGSVIGAFAGAFVGALVGEYTLERDHGKATRAATGALVGRAVATALKSLAGCLVGVWLLAAAWR
;
A
#
# COMPACT_ATOMS: atom_id res chain seq x y z
N MET A 1 25.15 11.60 10.40
CA MET A 1 24.39 10.70 9.50
C MET A 1 25.15 10.64 8.20
N THR A 2 25.64 9.48 7.81
CA THR A 2 26.37 9.29 6.55
C THR A 2 25.39 9.36 5.37
N ILE A 3 25.89 9.65 4.17
CA ILE A 3 25.07 9.86 2.96
C ILE A 3 24.21 8.63 2.65
N ASP A 4 24.73 7.42 2.86
CA ASP A 4 24.03 6.15 2.64
C ASP A 4 22.81 5.99 3.57
N VAL A 5 22.95 6.32 4.86
CA VAL A 5 21.83 6.29 5.83
C VAL A 5 20.79 7.35 5.49
N PHE A 6 21.21 8.51 4.97
CA PHE A 6 20.29 9.53 4.48
C PHE A 6 19.47 9.06 3.27
N LEU A 7 20.12 8.45 2.29
CA LEU A 7 19.42 7.89 1.13
C LEU A 7 18.45 6.78 1.54
N LEU A 8 18.86 5.91 2.47
CA LEU A 8 17.98 4.88 3.01
C LEU A 8 16.77 5.48 3.74
N LEU A 9 16.97 6.52 4.56
CA LEU A 9 15.87 7.22 5.24
C LEU A 9 14.88 7.82 4.24
N VAL A 10 15.36 8.50 3.20
CA VAL A 10 14.50 9.07 2.16
C VAL A 10 13.70 7.98 1.44
N ALA A 11 14.33 6.85 1.11
CA ALA A 11 13.65 5.73 0.48
C ALA A 11 12.62 5.07 1.42
N VAL A 12 12.92 4.96 2.73
CA VAL A 12 11.99 4.47 3.75
C VAL A 12 10.77 5.38 3.87
N LEU A 13 10.97 6.70 3.98
CA LEU A 13 9.87 7.66 4.06
C LEU A 13 9.05 7.69 2.76
N GLY A 14 9.71 7.67 1.61
CA GLY A 14 9.05 7.58 0.30
C GLY A 14 8.21 6.31 0.17
N GLY A 15 8.76 5.16 0.56
CA GLY A 15 8.03 3.89 0.60
C GLY A 15 6.81 3.94 1.52
N LEU A 16 6.93 4.57 2.70
CA LEU A 16 5.81 4.72 3.63
C LEU A 16 4.68 5.56 3.04
N VAL A 17 5.00 6.66 2.34
CA VAL A 17 4.03 7.51 1.63
C VAL A 17 3.37 6.78 0.46
N MET A 18 4.07 5.86 -0.19
CA MET A 18 3.53 5.06 -1.30
C MET A 18 2.45 4.06 -0.86
N ILE A 19 2.50 3.56 0.38
CA ILE A 19 1.53 2.56 0.88
C ILE A 19 0.07 3.04 0.78
N PRO A 20 -0.33 4.21 1.33
CA PRO A 20 -1.72 4.67 1.22
C PRO A 20 -2.18 5.01 -0.20
N LEU A 21 -1.24 5.24 -1.11
CA LEU A 21 -1.54 5.41 -2.53
C LEU A 21 -1.87 4.08 -3.23
N GLY A 22 -1.70 2.94 -2.54
CA GLY A 22 -1.84 1.61 -3.12
C GLY A 22 -0.67 1.22 -4.03
N LEU A 23 0.49 1.88 -3.83
CA LEU A 23 1.72 1.60 -4.55
C LEU A 23 2.60 0.61 -3.76
N PRO A 24 3.57 -0.07 -4.40
CA PRO A 24 4.39 -1.11 -3.77
C PRO A 24 5.48 -0.55 -2.83
N GLY A 25 5.08 0.25 -1.83
CA GLY A 25 5.98 0.96 -0.91
C GLY A 25 6.93 0.05 -0.15
N LEU A 26 6.46 -1.10 0.36
CA LEU A 26 7.28 -2.08 1.07
C LEU A 26 8.43 -2.61 0.20
N TRP A 27 8.17 -2.83 -1.09
CA TRP A 27 9.17 -3.31 -2.05
C TRP A 27 10.23 -2.26 -2.35
N VAL A 28 9.84 -0.98 -2.42
CA VAL A 28 10.78 0.14 -2.55
C VAL A 28 11.72 0.20 -1.34
N MET A 29 11.19 0.01 -0.13
CA MET A 29 11.99 -0.01 1.10
C MET A 29 12.98 -1.17 1.13
N LEU A 30 12.53 -2.37 0.74
CA LEU A 30 13.39 -3.55 0.64
C LEU A 30 14.49 -3.39 -0.41
N LEU A 31 14.14 -2.85 -1.59
CA LEU A 31 15.11 -2.55 -2.64
C LEU A 31 16.17 -1.57 -2.12
N ALA A 32 15.77 -0.53 -1.39
CA ALA A 32 16.72 0.39 -0.77
C ALA A 32 17.65 -0.30 0.23
N GLY A 33 17.13 -1.24 1.04
CA GLY A 33 17.95 -2.07 1.93
C GLY A 33 18.94 -2.98 1.18
N VAL A 34 18.51 -3.59 0.07
CA VAL A 34 19.37 -4.41 -0.81
C VAL A 34 20.48 -3.54 -1.44
N LEU A 35 20.14 -2.36 -1.94
CA LEU A 35 21.11 -1.43 -2.50
C LEU A 35 22.09 -0.96 -1.42
N HIS A 36 21.62 -0.63 -0.22
CA HIS A 36 22.46 -0.24 0.91
C HIS A 36 23.51 -1.32 1.23
N THR A 37 23.11 -2.58 1.44
CA THR A 37 24.06 -3.68 1.72
C THR A 37 25.00 -4.00 0.55
N SER A 38 24.58 -3.73 -0.69
CA SER A 38 25.38 -4.01 -1.89
C SER A 38 26.47 -2.97 -2.15
N PHE A 39 26.25 -1.72 -1.74
CA PHE A 39 27.17 -0.60 -2.02
C PHE A 39 27.94 -0.10 -0.79
N VAL A 40 27.47 -0.40 0.42
CA VAL A 40 28.17 0.00 1.66
C VAL A 40 29.12 -1.10 2.12
N THR A 41 30.39 -0.72 2.35
CA THR A 41 31.43 -1.63 2.83
C THR A 41 32.01 -1.10 4.16
N PRO A 42 32.01 -1.89 5.25
CA PRO A 42 31.43 -3.23 5.36
C PRO A 42 29.88 -3.18 5.36
N PRO A 43 29.20 -4.27 4.92
CA PRO A 43 27.75 -4.33 4.93
C PRO A 43 27.21 -4.34 6.36
N THR A 44 26.32 -3.40 6.69
CA THR A 44 25.69 -3.30 8.02
C THR A 44 24.38 -4.07 8.11
N ILE A 45 23.61 -4.14 7.01
CA ILE A 45 22.36 -4.90 6.92
C ILE A 45 22.65 -6.31 6.38
N SER A 46 22.34 -7.34 7.18
CA SER A 46 22.54 -8.73 6.75
C SER A 46 21.50 -9.19 5.72
N TRP A 47 21.89 -10.11 4.82
CA TRP A 47 20.96 -10.77 3.89
C TRP A 47 19.84 -11.53 4.60
N GLY A 48 20.11 -12.09 5.79
CA GLY A 48 19.09 -12.74 6.63
C GLY A 48 18.02 -11.75 7.11
N THR A 49 18.42 -10.53 7.48
CA THR A 49 17.48 -9.44 7.81
C THR A 49 16.60 -9.08 6.61
N LEU A 50 17.20 -8.92 5.42
CA LEU A 50 16.44 -8.60 4.21
C LEU A 50 15.44 -9.70 3.84
N ALA A 51 15.83 -10.98 3.94
CA ALA A 51 14.93 -12.11 3.69
C ALA A 51 13.76 -12.15 4.68
N PHE A 52 14.02 -11.89 5.97
CA PHE A 52 12.97 -11.81 6.98
C PHE A 52 11.98 -10.66 6.73
N LEU A 53 12.49 -9.46 6.40
CA LEU A 53 11.65 -8.31 6.08
C LEU A 53 10.88 -8.50 4.76
N ALA A 54 11.44 -9.23 3.80
CA ALA A 54 10.74 -9.64 2.58
C ALA A 54 9.56 -10.58 2.88
N ALA A 55 9.73 -11.52 3.81
CA ALA A 55 8.64 -12.39 4.26
C ALA A 55 7.50 -11.58 4.92
N ILE A 56 7.83 -10.63 5.81
CA ILE A 56 6.83 -9.72 6.40
C ILE A 56 6.11 -8.93 5.31
N SER A 57 6.85 -8.42 4.33
CA SER A 57 6.27 -7.61 3.25
C SER A 57 5.33 -8.41 2.36
N LEU A 58 5.67 -9.66 2.04
CA LEU A 58 4.80 -10.58 1.32
C LEU A 58 3.51 -10.86 2.08
N VAL A 59 3.60 -11.11 3.39
CA VAL A 59 2.42 -11.33 4.24
C VAL A 59 1.55 -10.08 4.28
N ALA A 60 2.13 -8.89 4.42
CA ALA A 60 1.39 -7.63 4.44
C ALA A 60 0.66 -7.38 3.11
N GLU A 61 1.31 -7.65 1.98
CA GLU A 61 0.70 -7.56 0.64
C GLU A 61 -0.47 -8.53 0.50
N TRP A 62 -0.29 -9.77 0.93
CA TRP A 62 -1.33 -10.79 0.85
C TRP A 62 -2.53 -10.46 1.75
N LEU A 63 -2.27 -9.95 2.96
CA LEU A 63 -3.30 -9.46 3.87
C LEU A 63 -4.05 -8.26 3.29
N GLU A 64 -3.38 -7.34 2.59
CA GLU A 64 -4.05 -6.19 1.98
C GLU A 64 -5.11 -6.64 0.97
N PHE A 65 -4.72 -7.49 0.02
CA PHE A 65 -5.65 -8.04 -0.97
C PHE A 65 -6.76 -8.86 -0.30
N GLY A 66 -6.41 -9.69 0.68
CA GLY A 66 -7.35 -10.52 1.42
C GLY A 66 -8.41 -9.71 2.18
N ILE A 67 -7.98 -8.69 2.93
CA ILE A 67 -8.85 -7.82 3.73
C ILE A 67 -9.75 -6.99 2.81
N SER A 68 -9.18 -6.32 1.81
CA SER A 68 -9.96 -5.50 0.88
C SER A 68 -11.06 -6.30 0.18
N ASN A 69 -10.72 -7.50 -0.30
CA ASN A 69 -11.68 -8.41 -0.94
C ASN A 69 -12.74 -8.94 0.04
N ARG A 70 -12.33 -9.36 1.24
CA ARG A 70 -13.26 -9.85 2.28
C ARG A 70 -14.25 -8.78 2.73
N TYR A 71 -13.79 -7.53 2.92
CA TYR A 71 -14.68 -6.43 3.30
C TYR A 71 -15.62 -6.04 2.15
N THR A 72 -15.13 -6.01 0.91
CA THR A 72 -16.00 -5.78 -0.26
C THR A 72 -17.14 -6.82 -0.31
N GLN A 73 -16.81 -8.11 -0.18
CA GLN A 73 -17.79 -9.20 -0.18
C GLN A 73 -18.72 -9.16 1.04
N LYS A 74 -18.20 -8.83 2.24
CA LYS A 74 -19.01 -8.70 3.46
C LYS A 74 -20.14 -7.68 3.29
N TYR A 75 -19.94 -6.64 2.49
CA TYR A 75 -20.95 -5.62 2.23
C TYR A 75 -21.86 -5.96 1.04
N GLY A 76 -21.65 -7.11 0.38
CA GLY A 76 -22.44 -7.59 -0.75
C GLY A 76 -21.84 -7.26 -2.12
N GLY A 77 -20.59 -6.80 -2.18
CA GLY A 77 -19.89 -6.48 -3.41
C GLY A 77 -19.35 -7.71 -4.14
N SER A 78 -19.40 -7.66 -5.47
CA SER A 78 -18.88 -8.68 -6.37
C SER A 78 -17.37 -8.56 -6.59
N ARG A 79 -16.80 -9.52 -7.34
CA ARG A 79 -15.42 -9.41 -7.84
C ARG A 79 -15.22 -8.17 -8.72
N ARG A 80 -16.26 -7.69 -9.42
CA ARG A 80 -16.17 -6.47 -10.25
C ARG A 80 -16.05 -5.23 -9.37
N ALA A 81 -16.75 -5.17 -8.24
CA ALA A 81 -16.55 -4.09 -7.26
C ALA A 81 -15.11 -4.09 -6.72
N ALA A 82 -14.55 -5.26 -6.39
CA ALA A 82 -13.18 -5.36 -5.90
C ALA A 82 -12.15 -4.88 -6.93
N TRP A 83 -12.23 -5.35 -8.18
CA TRP A 83 -11.35 -4.88 -9.26
C TRP A 83 -11.58 -3.41 -9.60
N GLY A 84 -12.83 -2.96 -9.58
CA GLY A 84 -13.21 -1.56 -9.74
C GLY A 84 -12.55 -0.67 -8.69
N ALA A 85 -12.52 -1.09 -7.43
CA ALA A 85 -11.83 -0.34 -6.38
C ALA A 85 -10.31 -0.25 -6.58
N ILE A 86 -9.68 -1.32 -7.07
CA ILE A 86 -8.24 -1.31 -7.35
C ILE A 86 -7.93 -0.32 -8.47
N LEU A 87 -8.59 -0.47 -9.62
CA LEU A 87 -8.35 0.37 -10.81
C LEU A 87 -8.77 1.82 -10.57
N GLY A 88 -9.94 2.01 -9.96
CA GLY A 88 -10.45 3.33 -9.59
C GLY A 88 -9.53 4.01 -8.58
N GLY A 89 -8.99 3.27 -7.60
CA GLY A 89 -8.06 3.83 -6.63
C GLY A 89 -6.74 4.25 -7.27
N LEU A 90 -6.20 3.46 -8.21
CA LEU A 90 -5.01 3.86 -8.96
C LEU A 90 -5.28 5.11 -9.81
N ALA A 91 -6.38 5.14 -10.57
CA ALA A 91 -6.75 6.30 -11.38
C ALA A 91 -6.98 7.55 -10.52
N GLY A 92 -7.68 7.41 -9.40
CA GLY A 92 -7.94 8.49 -8.46
C GLY A 92 -6.66 9.03 -7.82
N ALA A 93 -5.68 8.18 -7.51
CA ALA A 93 -4.37 8.62 -7.02
C ALA A 93 -3.66 9.54 -8.02
N MET A 94 -3.78 9.23 -9.32
CA MET A 94 -3.20 10.01 -10.41
C MET A 94 -3.93 11.35 -10.61
N VAL A 95 -5.26 11.36 -10.51
CA VAL A 95 -6.05 12.60 -10.57
C VAL A 95 -5.72 13.53 -9.39
N GLY A 96 -5.39 12.97 -8.23
CA GLY A 96 -5.01 13.71 -7.03
C GLY A 96 -3.61 14.36 -7.06
N ILE A 97 -2.80 14.11 -8.09
CA ILE A 97 -1.40 14.61 -8.20
C ILE A 97 -1.26 16.14 -8.04
N PRO A 98 -2.20 17.02 -8.49
CA PRO A 98 -2.03 18.47 -8.35
C PRO A 98 -1.83 18.95 -6.91
N ILE A 99 -2.28 18.16 -5.91
CA ILE A 99 -1.95 18.35 -4.50
C ILE A 99 -1.21 17.08 -4.04
N PRO A 100 0.13 17.04 -4.14
CA PRO A 100 0.89 15.83 -3.91
C PRO A 100 0.68 15.29 -2.49
N VAL A 101 0.73 13.97 -2.37
CA VAL A 101 0.46 13.20 -1.13
C VAL A 101 -1.00 13.29 -0.70
N ILE A 102 -1.49 14.44 -0.25
CA ILE A 102 -2.85 14.56 0.32
C ILE A 102 -3.92 14.34 -0.75
N GLY A 103 -3.80 15.05 -1.88
CA GLY A 103 -4.72 14.91 -3.01
C GLY A 103 -4.69 13.50 -3.58
N SER A 104 -3.51 12.90 -3.74
CA SER A 104 -3.37 11.52 -4.23
C SER A 104 -3.94 10.49 -3.25
N VAL A 105 -3.82 10.67 -1.93
CA VAL A 105 -4.46 9.78 -0.95
C VAL A 105 -5.98 9.92 -1.03
N ILE A 106 -6.52 11.14 -0.98
CA ILE A 106 -7.96 11.38 -1.09
C ILE A 106 -8.49 10.81 -2.41
N GLY A 107 -7.79 11.09 -3.51
CA GLY A 107 -8.08 10.58 -4.83
C GLY A 107 -8.07 9.06 -4.88
N ALA A 108 -7.09 8.39 -4.26
CA ALA A 108 -7.02 6.94 -4.18
C ALA A 108 -8.23 6.32 -3.47
N PHE A 109 -8.66 6.90 -2.34
CA PHE A 109 -9.82 6.40 -1.61
C PHE A 109 -11.13 6.71 -2.33
N ALA A 110 -11.30 7.93 -2.84
CA ALA A 110 -12.47 8.35 -3.60
C ALA A 110 -12.60 7.55 -4.91
N GLY A 111 -11.50 7.39 -5.63
CA GLY A 111 -11.43 6.59 -6.84
C GLY A 111 -11.72 5.11 -6.57
N ALA A 112 -11.25 4.55 -5.46
CA ALA A 112 -11.59 3.19 -5.08
C ALA A 112 -13.09 3.03 -4.80
N PHE A 113 -13.71 4.00 -4.11
CA PHE A 113 -15.15 4.01 -3.88
C PHE A 113 -15.93 4.10 -5.20
N VAL A 114 -15.61 5.08 -6.06
CA VAL A 114 -16.29 5.28 -7.35
C VAL A 114 -16.10 4.08 -8.27
N GLY A 115 -14.88 3.54 -8.34
CA GLY A 115 -14.57 2.37 -9.15
C GLY A 115 -15.33 1.12 -8.71
N ALA A 116 -15.43 0.88 -7.39
CA ALA A 116 -16.27 -0.20 -6.87
C ALA A 116 -17.76 0.02 -7.15
N LEU A 117 -18.24 1.26 -7.00
CA LEU A 117 -19.62 1.63 -7.28
C LEU A 117 -19.98 1.35 -8.74
N VAL A 118 -19.16 1.83 -9.68
CA VAL A 118 -19.34 1.59 -11.11
C VAL A 118 -19.23 0.09 -11.42
N GLY A 119 -18.23 -0.59 -10.87
CA GLY A 119 -18.02 -2.02 -11.05
C GLY A 119 -19.23 -2.86 -10.64
N GLU A 120 -19.83 -2.57 -9.49
CA GLU A 120 -21.04 -3.25 -9.03
C GLU A 120 -22.26 -2.87 -9.86
N TYR A 121 -22.41 -1.59 -10.20
CA TYR A 121 -23.55 -1.10 -10.98
C TYR A 121 -23.60 -1.68 -12.41
N THR A 122 -22.45 -2.04 -12.97
CA THR A 122 -22.38 -2.77 -14.26
C THR A 122 -22.84 -4.22 -14.17
N LEU A 123 -22.88 -4.81 -12.98
CA LEU A 123 -23.38 -6.16 -12.74
C LEU A 123 -24.87 -6.14 -12.46
N GLU A 124 -25.28 -5.28 -11.52
CA GLU A 124 -26.66 -5.18 -11.06
C GLU A 124 -26.98 -3.69 -10.85
N ARG A 125 -27.99 -3.19 -11.56
CA ARG A 125 -28.39 -1.77 -11.55
C ARG A 125 -29.17 -1.38 -10.28
N ASP A 126 -28.75 -1.92 -9.15
CA ASP A 126 -29.27 -1.60 -7.82
C ASP A 126 -28.32 -0.62 -7.13
N HIS A 127 -28.78 0.62 -6.98
CA HIS A 127 -28.02 1.68 -6.31
C HIS A 127 -27.70 1.37 -4.85
N GLY A 128 -28.62 0.73 -4.13
CA GLY A 128 -28.43 0.37 -2.72
C GLY A 128 -27.37 -0.71 -2.55
N LYS A 129 -27.37 -1.71 -3.41
CA LYS A 129 -26.32 -2.73 -3.43
C LYS A 129 -24.97 -2.17 -3.85
N ALA A 130 -24.92 -1.35 -4.91
CA ALA A 130 -23.68 -0.76 -5.41
C ALA A 130 -23.01 0.17 -4.39
N THR A 131 -23.78 1.02 -3.72
CA THR A 131 -23.26 1.92 -2.67
C THR A 131 -22.75 1.15 -1.45
N ARG A 132 -23.45 0.09 -1.03
CA ARG A 132 -22.96 -0.82 0.02
C ARG A 132 -21.64 -1.50 -0.37
N ALA A 133 -21.56 -2.04 -1.59
CA ALA A 133 -20.35 -2.65 -2.13
C ALA A 133 -19.16 -1.67 -2.14
N ALA A 134 -19.39 -0.44 -2.62
CA ALA A 134 -18.41 0.62 -2.64
C ALA A 134 -17.95 1.04 -1.23
N THR A 135 -18.88 1.10 -0.27
CA THR A 135 -18.56 1.35 1.15
C THR A 135 -17.70 0.23 1.71
N GLY A 136 -18.02 -1.03 1.42
CA GLY A 136 -17.22 -2.19 1.82
C GLY A 136 -15.81 -2.16 1.25
N ALA A 137 -15.67 -1.78 -0.02
CA ALA A 137 -14.37 -1.64 -0.67
C ALA A 137 -13.54 -0.49 -0.06
N LEU A 138 -14.18 0.65 0.24
CA LEU A 138 -13.53 1.79 0.89
C LEU A 138 -13.03 1.44 2.30
N VAL A 139 -13.90 0.85 3.12
CA VAL A 139 -13.54 0.41 4.49
C VAL A 139 -12.47 -0.68 4.45
N GLY A 140 -12.63 -1.65 3.54
CA GLY A 140 -11.64 -2.71 3.31
C GLY A 140 -10.28 -2.16 2.96
N ARG A 141 -10.22 -1.21 2.02
CA ARG A 141 -8.99 -0.51 1.65
C ARG A 141 -8.41 0.26 2.83
N ALA A 142 -9.21 1.00 3.60
CA ALA A 142 -8.73 1.78 4.73
C ALA A 142 -8.08 0.89 5.82
N VAL A 143 -8.74 -0.20 6.19
CA VAL A 143 -8.22 -1.17 7.17
C VAL A 143 -6.95 -1.85 6.64
N ALA A 144 -6.98 -2.30 5.39
CA ALA A 144 -5.86 -2.97 4.74
C ALA A 144 -4.62 -2.06 4.65
N THR A 145 -4.81 -0.82 4.18
CA THR A 145 -3.78 0.20 4.10
C THR A 145 -3.22 0.55 5.49
N ALA A 146 -4.06 0.67 6.52
CA ALA A 146 -3.60 0.95 7.87
C ALA A 146 -2.68 -0.16 8.40
N LEU A 147 -3.09 -1.42 8.25
CA LEU A 147 -2.28 -2.58 8.65
C LEU A 147 -0.98 -2.68 7.85
N LYS A 148 -1.03 -2.45 6.54
CA LYS A 148 0.16 -2.42 5.69
C LYS A 148 1.10 -1.28 6.04
N SER A 149 0.56 -0.13 6.44
CA SER A 149 1.36 1.02 6.90
C SER A 149 2.08 0.71 8.21
N LEU A 150 1.45 -0.01 9.14
CA LEU A 150 2.11 -0.50 10.36
C LEU A 150 3.25 -1.48 10.04
N ALA A 151 3.04 -2.39 9.09
CA ALA A 151 4.09 -3.26 8.59
C ALA A 151 5.23 -2.45 7.94
N GLY A 152 4.89 -1.40 7.19
CA GLY A 152 5.86 -0.46 6.62
C GLY A 152 6.69 0.25 7.68
N CYS A 153 6.06 0.75 8.74
CA CYS A 153 6.78 1.33 9.89
C CYS A 153 7.75 0.32 10.52
N LEU A 154 7.30 -0.93 10.73
CA LEU A 154 8.15 -2.00 11.27
C LEU A 154 9.36 -2.27 10.36
N VAL A 155 9.14 -2.44 9.05
CA VAL A 155 10.21 -2.67 8.07
C VAL A 155 11.18 -1.48 8.03
N GLY A 156 10.66 -0.26 7.99
CA GLY A 156 11.47 0.96 7.92
C GLY A 156 12.33 1.17 9.15
N VAL A 157 11.74 1.03 10.35
CA VAL A 157 12.46 1.14 11.62
C VAL A 157 13.54 0.06 11.70
N TRP A 158 13.24 -1.17 11.30
CA TRP A 158 14.23 -2.26 11.35
C TRP A 158 15.40 -2.00 10.39
N LEU A 159 15.13 -1.58 9.14
CA LEU A 159 16.17 -1.25 8.17
C LEU A 159 17.09 -0.14 8.69
N LEU A 160 16.52 0.93 9.22
CA LEU A 160 17.29 2.07 9.75
C LEU A 160 18.08 1.68 11.00
N ALA A 161 17.50 0.88 11.90
CA ALA A 161 18.19 0.38 13.08
C ALA A 161 19.34 -0.58 12.74
N ALA A 162 19.17 -1.42 11.70
CA ALA A 162 20.23 -2.28 11.20
C ALA A 162 21.35 -1.49 10.51
N ALA A 163 21.00 -0.42 9.78
CA ALA A 163 21.98 0.41 9.09
C ALA A 163 22.85 1.27 10.03
N TRP A 164 22.35 1.61 11.22
CA TRP A 164 23.06 2.45 12.20
C TRP A 164 24.00 1.65 13.13
N ARG A 165 24.05 0.33 12.99
CA ARG A 165 24.97 -0.54 13.74
C ARG A 165 26.31 -0.64 13.03
#